data_AF-A0AAJ2WCP3-F1
#
_entry.id   AF-A0AAJ2WCP3-F1
#
_cell.length_a   1.000
_cell.length_b   1.000
_cell.length_c   1.000
_cell.angle_alpha   90.00
_cell.angle_beta   90.00
_cell.angle_gamma   90.00
#
_symmetry.space_group_name_H-M   'P 1'
#
loop_
_entity.id
_entity.type
_entity.pdbx_description
1 polymer ?
#
loop_
_entity_poly.entity_id
_entity_poly.type
_entity_poly.pdbx_seq_one_letter_code
_entity_poly.pdbx_strand_id
1 'polypeptide(L)'
;MWKNKQLTDVQKVKRIEHDMVFADYIRLISEQKLSENGDFRVKTRELSERVGIDYEMFRKILNKHKPNQPRDCIIAICAALFCSVEETNKALFYYDDMPGLDTTEGCRDYFIIQALEGNIGREHDYNYISKGVESVNKTLDNNKFSMLRLSNKTKSIERQIILNGSDSSSINWISSEKFSNREEYHSSLSEFYKPYNYGVSTTMEVEVNGEIQYLNIKSDRSAIYVKNRNNLFPKILDEQTNLFIKFSSSLNDANLRELKKCYEILYDTRNWGLRKCAKLKDEGIVVYCEKFNYNIPERNEYFYSEIKDGVYTFSICENSMFMKEYLSINEFKQYYSHKKRSNKSVVKTFHSLEEIKEFFNKMNSFSIELQHSYLANFITMKESLEKLHDNLKNRKEFIRNFNDIFGDESNMIYIFFDVQKEFDCIEEEMDIVCRKKDAVFEFENKKITLSREDLIVAFELGIDDIEEVISLKVKHQDLNKIYK
;
A
#
# COMPACT_ATOMS: atom_id res chain seq x y z
N MET A 1 -30.60 -49.46 24.25
CA MET A 1 -30.34 -48.70 25.49
C MET A 1 -28.85 -48.70 25.77
N TRP A 2 -28.10 -47.74 25.22
CA TRP A 2 -26.71 -47.49 25.61
C TRP A 2 -26.67 -46.11 26.27
N LYS A 3 -26.21 -46.09 27.52
CA LYS A 3 -26.23 -44.93 28.42
C LYS A 3 -25.18 -43.90 27.99
N ASN A 4 -25.59 -42.63 28.09
CA ASN A 4 -24.81 -41.41 27.89
C ASN A 4 -23.43 -41.46 28.55
N LYS A 5 -22.38 -41.27 27.73
CA LYS A 5 -21.07 -40.84 28.21
C LYS A 5 -21.12 -39.31 28.32
N GLN A 6 -21.15 -38.80 29.55
CA GLN A 6 -21.08 -37.37 29.83
C GLN A 6 -19.74 -36.82 29.31
N LEU A 7 -19.81 -35.88 28.36
CA LEU A 7 -18.72 -34.99 28.02
C LEU A 7 -18.55 -34.00 29.18
N THR A 8 -17.50 -34.18 29.97
CA THR A 8 -17.03 -33.19 30.94
C THR A 8 -15.62 -32.79 30.53
N ASP A 9 -15.52 -31.59 29.96
CA ASP A 9 -14.51 -30.56 30.23
C ASP A 9 -14.51 -29.55 29.08
N VAL A 10 -15.40 -28.56 29.19
CA VAL A 10 -15.28 -27.33 28.40
C VAL A 10 -14.19 -26.52 29.06
N GLN A 11 -12.99 -26.51 28.47
CA GLN A 11 -11.94 -25.55 28.83
C GLN A 11 -12.56 -24.15 28.86
N LYS A 12 -12.59 -23.52 30.05
CA LYS A 12 -12.99 -22.12 30.19
C LYS A 12 -11.97 -21.28 29.41
N VAL A 13 -12.37 -20.80 28.23
CA VAL A 13 -11.60 -19.85 27.43
C VAL A 13 -11.28 -18.64 28.31
N LYS A 14 -10.00 -18.38 28.55
CA LYS A 14 -9.52 -17.21 29.29
C LYS A 14 -9.88 -15.97 28.45
N ARG A 15 -10.70 -15.05 28.98
CA ARG A 15 -10.99 -13.79 28.30
C ARG A 15 -9.69 -13.00 28.11
N ILE A 16 -9.51 -12.44 26.92
CA ILE A 16 -8.41 -11.52 26.61
C ILE A 16 -8.69 -10.23 27.38
N GLU A 17 -7.73 -9.73 28.16
CA GLU A 17 -7.88 -8.48 28.89
C GLU A 17 -7.70 -7.28 27.95
N HIS A 18 -8.44 -6.19 28.21
CA HIS A 18 -8.27 -4.93 27.47
C HIS A 18 -6.96 -4.28 27.89
N ASP A 19 -6.06 -4.04 26.94
CA ASP A 19 -4.80 -3.31 27.15
C ASP A 19 -4.99 -1.78 27.14
N MET A 20 -6.16 -1.30 26.74
CA MET A 20 -6.49 0.12 26.64
C MET A 20 -8.01 0.37 26.75
N VAL A 21 -8.40 1.57 27.19
CA VAL A 21 -9.80 2.00 27.21
C VAL A 21 -10.22 2.54 25.84
N PHE A 22 -11.45 2.24 25.42
CA PHE A 22 -12.01 2.68 24.14
C PHE A 22 -11.82 4.18 23.83
N ALA A 23 -12.06 5.06 24.81
CA ALA A 23 -11.90 6.50 24.64
C ALA A 23 -10.46 6.89 24.24
N ASP A 24 -9.47 6.27 24.88
CA ASP A 24 -8.06 6.52 24.62
C ASP A 24 -7.65 5.98 23.25
N TYR A 25 -8.18 4.81 22.87
CA TYR A 25 -7.95 4.24 21.55
C TYR A 25 -8.47 5.14 20.42
N ILE A 26 -9.72 5.61 20.54
CA ILE A 26 -10.30 6.53 19.56
C ILE A 26 -9.53 7.85 19.52
N ARG A 27 -9.07 8.35 20.67
CA ARG A 27 -8.23 9.53 20.74
C ARG A 27 -6.90 9.34 20.00
N LEU A 28 -6.21 8.22 20.21
CA LEU A 28 -4.96 7.89 19.54
C LEU A 28 -5.13 7.86 18.01
N ILE A 29 -6.21 7.25 17.52
CA ILE A 29 -6.52 7.25 16.08
C ILE A 29 -6.80 8.67 15.59
N SER A 30 -7.61 9.44 16.33
CA SER A 30 -8.02 10.78 15.91
C SER A 30 -6.84 11.75 15.71
N GLU A 31 -5.75 11.57 16.45
CA GLU A 31 -4.53 12.41 16.37
C GLU A 31 -3.83 12.34 15.01
N GLN A 32 -4.08 11.28 14.23
CA GLN A 32 -3.46 11.08 12.92
C GLN A 32 -4.37 11.46 11.75
N LYS A 33 -5.60 11.93 12.02
CA LYS A 33 -6.63 12.19 11.00
C LYS A 33 -6.78 13.70 10.76
N LEU A 34 -7.07 14.06 9.51
CA LEU A 34 -7.24 15.46 9.09
C LEU A 34 -8.54 16.04 9.65
N SER A 35 -8.47 17.24 10.22
CA SER A 35 -9.62 18.01 10.70
C SER A 35 -10.17 18.96 9.64
N GLU A 36 -11.39 19.45 9.87
CA GLU A 36 -12.03 20.50 9.05
C GLU A 36 -11.24 21.80 8.98
N ASN A 37 -10.36 22.08 9.95
CA ASN A 37 -9.53 23.29 9.93
C ASN A 37 -8.20 23.09 9.17
N GLY A 38 -7.99 21.91 8.57
CA GLY A 38 -6.73 21.55 7.90
C GLY A 38 -5.62 21.06 8.83
N ASP A 39 -5.83 21.10 10.16
CA ASP A 39 -4.89 20.56 11.14
C ASP A 39 -5.02 19.04 11.27
N PHE A 40 -3.95 18.38 11.73
CA PHE A 40 -4.00 17.01 12.21
C PHE A 40 -4.56 16.97 13.63
N ARG A 41 -5.52 16.05 13.85
CA ARG A 41 -6.31 15.80 15.08
C ARG A 41 -7.78 16.20 14.94
N VAL A 42 -8.63 15.21 14.71
CA VAL A 42 -10.08 15.38 14.74
C VAL A 42 -10.55 15.58 16.19
N LYS A 43 -11.20 16.70 16.47
CA LYS A 43 -11.71 16.99 17.83
C LYS A 43 -12.98 16.18 18.10
N THR A 44 -13.26 15.89 19.37
CA THR A 44 -14.46 15.12 19.76
C THR A 44 -15.77 15.71 19.25
N ARG A 45 -15.87 17.05 19.18
CA ARG A 45 -17.06 17.75 18.68
C ARG A 45 -17.26 17.54 17.18
N GLU A 46 -16.22 17.79 16.41
CA GLU A 46 -16.19 17.50 14.98
C GLU A 46 -16.48 16.03 14.68
N LEU A 47 -15.87 15.10 15.43
CA LEU A 47 -16.14 13.68 15.26
C LEU A 47 -17.62 13.34 15.51
N SER A 48 -18.27 13.98 16.49
CA SER A 48 -19.70 13.77 16.74
C SER A 48 -20.57 14.23 15.57
N GLU A 49 -20.17 15.33 14.90
CA GLU A 49 -20.84 15.87 13.72
C GLU A 49 -20.66 14.94 12.51
N ARG A 50 -19.45 14.44 12.27
CA ARG A 50 -19.15 13.45 11.21
C ARG A 50 -19.93 12.14 11.37
N VAL A 51 -20.16 11.71 12.61
CA VAL A 51 -20.95 10.51 12.91
C VAL A 51 -22.46 10.78 12.82
N GLY A 52 -22.89 12.03 12.99
CA GLY A 52 -24.30 12.41 13.03
C GLY A 52 -24.97 12.16 14.39
N ILE A 53 -24.23 12.30 15.49
CA ILE A 53 -24.73 12.12 16.86
C ILE A 53 -24.54 13.42 17.65
N ASP A 54 -25.53 13.80 18.45
CA ASP A 54 -25.42 14.93 19.38
C ASP A 54 -24.18 14.83 20.27
N TYR A 55 -23.45 15.94 20.44
CA TYR A 55 -22.16 15.99 21.12
C TYR A 55 -22.17 15.40 22.53
N GLU A 56 -23.20 15.72 23.33
CA GLU A 56 -23.30 15.22 24.71
C GLU A 56 -23.58 13.72 24.76
N MET A 57 -24.41 13.22 23.83
CA MET A 57 -24.60 11.78 23.68
C MET A 57 -23.30 11.10 23.24
N PHE A 58 -22.61 11.68 22.26
CA PHE A 58 -21.36 11.15 21.73
C PHE A 58 -20.27 11.05 22.80
N ARG A 59 -20.10 12.10 23.62
CA ARG A 59 -19.17 12.11 24.76
C ARG A 59 -19.49 11.00 25.76
N LYS A 60 -20.77 10.74 26.04
CA LYS A 60 -21.19 9.63 26.91
C LYS A 60 -20.90 8.26 26.29
N ILE A 61 -20.99 8.13 24.97
CA ILE A 61 -20.64 6.90 24.24
C ILE A 61 -19.14 6.64 24.35
N LEU A 62 -18.29 7.62 24.00
CA LEU A 62 -16.83 7.49 24.07
C LEU A 62 -16.36 7.07 25.47
N ASN A 63 -16.90 7.69 26.52
CA ASN A 63 -16.52 7.37 27.91
C ASN A 63 -17.24 6.13 28.48
N LYS A 64 -17.92 5.33 27.63
CA LYS A 64 -18.66 4.11 28.02
C LYS A 64 -19.72 4.34 29.12
N HIS A 65 -20.20 5.56 29.31
CA HIS A 65 -21.35 5.87 30.17
C HIS A 65 -22.69 5.39 29.56
N LYS A 66 -22.64 4.76 28.39
CA LYS A 66 -23.75 4.10 27.69
C LYS A 66 -23.30 2.71 27.19
N PRO A 67 -23.11 1.71 28.05
CA PRO A 67 -22.52 0.43 27.65
C PRO A 67 -23.31 -0.31 26.55
N ASN A 68 -24.64 -0.15 26.51
CA ASN A 68 -25.49 -0.87 25.58
C ASN A 68 -25.63 -0.21 24.19
N GLN A 69 -24.60 0.45 23.65
CA GLN A 69 -24.73 1.02 22.30
C GLN A 69 -24.82 -0.07 21.22
N PRO A 70 -25.54 0.18 20.11
CA PRO A 70 -25.48 -0.71 18.96
C PRO A 70 -24.04 -0.84 18.44
N ARG A 71 -23.68 -2.04 18.02
CA ARG A 71 -22.42 -2.33 17.32
C ARG A 71 -22.18 -1.38 16.14
N ASP A 72 -23.22 -1.12 15.37
CA ASP A 72 -23.21 -0.19 14.24
C ASP A 72 -22.81 1.24 14.61
N CYS A 73 -23.09 1.68 15.85
CA CYS A 73 -22.68 3.00 16.33
C CYS A 73 -21.15 3.07 16.46
N ILE A 74 -20.52 2.00 16.93
CA ILE A 74 -19.06 1.90 17.04
C ILE A 74 -18.42 1.83 15.65
N ILE A 75 -19.04 1.06 14.74
CA ILE A 75 -18.63 1.01 13.33
C ILE A 75 -18.74 2.40 12.69
N ALA A 76 -19.79 3.16 12.97
CA ALA A 76 -19.96 4.52 12.44
C ALA A 76 -18.87 5.48 12.96
N ILE A 77 -18.49 5.38 14.23
CA ILE A 77 -17.34 6.13 14.80
C ILE A 77 -16.07 5.80 14.03
N CYS A 78 -15.83 4.51 13.77
CA CYS A 78 -14.65 4.06 13.03
C CYS A 78 -14.68 4.52 11.57
N ALA A 79 -15.85 4.46 10.91
CA ALA A 79 -16.03 4.94 9.55
C ALA A 79 -15.79 6.45 9.44
N ALA A 80 -16.26 7.25 10.40
CA ALA A 80 -16.01 8.70 10.46
C ALA A 80 -14.53 9.07 10.64
N LEU A 81 -13.72 8.16 11.16
CA LEU A 81 -12.27 8.29 11.31
C LEU A 81 -11.47 7.57 10.21
N PHE A 82 -12.13 6.99 9.20
CA PHE A 82 -11.46 6.22 8.15
C PHE A 82 -10.60 5.10 8.73
N CYS A 83 -11.10 4.42 9.76
CA CYS A 83 -10.45 3.26 10.34
C CYS A 83 -10.46 2.09 9.35
N SER A 84 -9.35 1.35 9.33
CA SER A 84 -9.26 0.04 8.70
C SER A 84 -10.14 -1.01 9.41
N VAL A 85 -10.27 -2.18 8.79
CA VAL A 85 -10.98 -3.33 9.36
C VAL A 85 -10.35 -3.77 10.67
N GLU A 86 -9.01 -3.82 10.73
CA GLU A 86 -8.29 -4.19 11.96
C GLU A 86 -8.54 -3.17 13.07
N GLU A 87 -8.45 -1.88 12.76
CA GLU A 87 -8.70 -0.82 13.73
C GLU A 87 -10.14 -0.83 14.23
N THR A 88 -11.10 -1.11 13.34
CA THR A 88 -12.52 -1.22 13.67
C THR A 88 -12.78 -2.44 14.56
N ASN A 89 -12.16 -3.58 14.27
CA ASN A 89 -12.27 -4.78 15.12
C ASN A 89 -11.70 -4.55 16.52
N LYS A 90 -10.57 -3.84 16.64
CA LYS A 90 -10.04 -3.41 17.95
C LYS A 90 -10.98 -2.44 18.67
N ALA A 91 -11.58 -1.49 17.96
CA ALA A 91 -12.56 -0.57 18.53
C ALA A 91 -13.78 -1.31 19.11
N LEU A 92 -14.29 -2.30 18.36
CA LEU A 92 -15.38 -3.18 18.79
C LEU A 92 -15.03 -3.97 20.05
N PHE A 93 -13.82 -4.53 20.09
CA PHE A 93 -13.28 -5.22 21.27
C PHE A 93 -13.20 -4.30 22.49
N TYR A 94 -12.57 -3.12 22.38
CA TYR A 94 -12.43 -2.18 23.49
C TYR A 94 -13.77 -1.59 23.99
N TYR A 95 -14.79 -1.54 23.12
CA TYR A 95 -16.08 -1.00 23.52
C TYR A 95 -16.87 -1.94 24.43
N ASP A 96 -17.02 -3.22 24.10
CA ASP A 96 -17.73 -4.16 25.00
C ASP A 96 -17.51 -5.63 24.60
N ASP A 97 -16.29 -5.99 24.20
CA ASP A 97 -15.99 -7.31 23.62
C ASP A 97 -16.94 -7.65 22.45
N MET A 98 -17.34 -6.63 21.67
CA MET A 98 -18.28 -6.81 20.58
C MET A 98 -17.66 -7.69 19.50
N PRO A 99 -18.45 -8.55 18.83
CA PRO A 99 -17.94 -9.40 17.76
C PRO A 99 -17.34 -8.55 16.64
N GLY A 100 -16.15 -8.94 16.20
CA GLY A 100 -15.49 -8.35 15.03
C GLY A 100 -16.33 -8.50 13.75
N LEU A 101 -15.98 -7.75 12.72
CA LEU A 101 -16.62 -7.79 11.41
C LEU A 101 -16.49 -9.19 10.79
N ASP A 102 -17.62 -9.76 10.39
CA ASP A 102 -17.68 -11.03 9.69
C ASP A 102 -17.17 -10.86 8.25
N THR A 103 -16.17 -11.65 7.89
CA THR A 103 -15.52 -11.64 6.57
C THR A 103 -16.22 -12.54 5.55
N THR A 104 -17.27 -13.27 5.95
CA THR A 104 -18.02 -14.18 5.09
C THR A 104 -18.64 -13.42 3.91
N GLU A 105 -18.30 -13.84 2.69
CA GLU A 105 -18.76 -13.18 1.48
C GLU A 105 -20.30 -13.11 1.39
N GLY A 106 -20.81 -11.94 1.00
CA GLY A 106 -22.24 -11.68 0.84
C GLY A 106 -23.00 -11.36 2.14
N CYS A 107 -22.37 -11.44 3.31
CA CYS A 107 -22.99 -10.99 4.56
C CYS A 107 -22.97 -9.45 4.68
N ARG A 108 -23.76 -8.88 5.59
CA ARG A 108 -23.82 -7.42 5.79
C ARG A 108 -22.45 -6.83 6.14
N ASP A 109 -21.73 -7.50 7.02
CA ASP A 109 -20.42 -7.04 7.49
C ASP A 109 -19.37 -7.08 6.37
N TYR A 110 -19.47 -8.01 5.43
CA TYR A 110 -18.64 -8.03 4.23
C TYR A 110 -18.80 -6.71 3.45
N PHE A 111 -20.02 -6.19 3.30
CA PHE A 111 -20.24 -4.89 2.65
C PHE A 111 -19.78 -3.70 3.50
N ILE A 112 -19.82 -3.80 4.82
CA ILE A 112 -19.21 -2.81 5.73
C ILE A 112 -17.69 -2.79 5.55
N ILE A 113 -17.04 -3.96 5.57
CA ILE A 113 -15.61 -4.15 5.32
C ILE A 113 -15.23 -3.52 3.98
N GLN A 114 -15.98 -3.87 2.94
CA GLN A 114 -15.79 -3.33 1.60
C GLN A 114 -15.79 -1.79 1.56
N ALA A 115 -16.72 -1.16 2.27
CA ALA A 115 -16.81 0.30 2.36
C ALA A 115 -15.67 0.90 3.20
N LEU A 116 -15.32 0.30 4.34
CA LEU A 116 -14.21 0.75 5.18
C LEU A 116 -12.87 0.71 4.41
N GLU A 117 -12.58 -0.40 3.73
CA GLU A 117 -11.36 -0.56 2.92
C GLU A 117 -11.30 0.40 1.73
N GLY A 118 -12.44 0.65 1.09
CA GLY A 118 -12.57 1.62 -0.01
C GLY A 118 -12.25 3.05 0.43
N ASN A 119 -12.53 3.37 1.70
CA ASN A 119 -12.30 4.69 2.29
C ASN A 119 -10.87 4.91 2.80
N ILE A 120 -10.04 3.87 2.97
CA ILE A 120 -8.64 4.01 3.38
C ILE A 120 -7.88 4.91 2.38
N GLY A 121 -7.01 5.79 2.86
CA GLY A 121 -6.27 6.78 2.06
C GLY A 121 -7.04 8.08 1.80
N ARG A 122 -8.36 8.12 2.06
CA ARG A 122 -9.17 9.35 1.95
C ARG A 122 -9.19 10.17 3.25
N GLU A 123 -8.50 9.72 4.31
CA GLU A 123 -8.40 10.43 5.60
C GLU A 123 -7.71 11.81 5.52
N HIS A 124 -7.08 12.12 4.40
CA HIS A 124 -6.40 13.39 4.14
C HIS A 124 -7.05 14.20 2.99
N ASP A 125 -8.15 13.72 2.41
CA ASP A 125 -8.89 14.45 1.38
C ASP A 125 -9.92 15.36 2.04
N TYR A 126 -9.66 16.67 2.00
CA TYR A 126 -10.49 17.71 2.61
C TYR A 126 -11.96 17.66 2.14
N ASN A 127 -12.22 17.28 0.88
CA ASN A 127 -13.58 17.20 0.34
C ASN A 127 -14.33 15.93 0.78
N TYR A 128 -13.63 15.02 1.44
CA TYR A 128 -14.12 13.69 1.76
C TYR A 128 -14.16 13.40 3.28
N ILE A 129 -13.55 14.23 4.12
CA ILE A 129 -13.37 14.00 5.57
C ILE A 129 -14.67 13.72 6.36
N SER A 130 -15.84 14.13 5.87
CA SER A 130 -17.15 13.90 6.50
C SER A 130 -17.97 12.76 5.88
N LYS A 131 -17.47 12.11 4.82
CA LYS A 131 -18.24 11.14 4.02
C LYS A 131 -18.07 9.68 4.42
N GLY A 132 -17.27 9.38 5.45
CA GLY A 132 -16.98 8.00 5.85
C GLY A 132 -18.23 7.19 6.21
N VAL A 133 -19.11 7.73 7.06
CA VAL A 133 -20.38 7.07 7.44
C VAL A 133 -21.36 6.99 6.27
N GLU A 134 -21.44 8.06 5.47
CA GLU A 134 -22.28 8.11 4.28
C GLU A 134 -21.89 7.02 3.28
N SER A 135 -20.59 6.83 3.04
CA SER A 135 -20.07 5.80 2.14
C SER A 135 -20.42 4.39 2.60
N VAL A 136 -20.34 4.10 3.90
CA VAL A 136 -20.79 2.81 4.45
C VAL A 136 -22.29 2.63 4.25
N ASN A 137 -23.09 3.65 4.58
CA ASN A 137 -24.54 3.58 4.41
C ASN A 137 -24.98 3.44 2.96
N LYS A 138 -24.31 4.12 2.01
CA LYS A 138 -24.57 4.00 0.57
C LYS A 138 -24.25 2.60 0.07
N THR A 139 -23.12 2.01 0.51
CA THR A 139 -22.77 0.64 0.17
C THR A 139 -23.80 -0.36 0.72
N LEU A 140 -24.27 -0.16 1.95
CA LEU A 140 -25.31 -1.01 2.54
C LEU A 140 -26.64 -0.89 1.78
N ASP A 141 -27.08 0.33 1.47
CA ASP A 141 -28.32 0.60 0.74
C ASP A 141 -28.29 0.02 -0.68
N ASN A 142 -27.18 0.20 -1.40
CA ASN A 142 -26.96 -0.39 -2.73
C ASN A 142 -27.07 -1.92 -2.74
N ASN A 143 -26.72 -2.57 -1.62
CA ASN A 143 -26.80 -4.02 -1.44
C ASN A 143 -28.06 -4.45 -0.66
N LYS A 144 -29.06 -3.56 -0.52
CA LYS A 144 -30.35 -3.81 0.12
C LYS A 144 -30.27 -4.19 1.61
N PHE A 145 -29.22 -3.77 2.30
CA PHE A 145 -29.09 -3.91 3.76
C PHE A 145 -29.54 -2.65 4.50
N SER A 146 -29.90 -2.82 5.76
CA SER A 146 -30.17 -1.68 6.65
C SER A 146 -28.89 -0.86 6.89
N MET A 147 -29.04 0.46 6.79
CA MET A 147 -28.01 1.43 7.18
C MET A 147 -27.57 1.25 8.63
N LEU A 148 -26.41 1.80 8.98
CA LEU A 148 -25.84 1.72 10.32
C LEU A 148 -26.78 2.31 11.37
N ARG A 149 -27.10 1.50 12.38
CA ARG A 149 -27.94 1.92 13.51
C ARG A 149 -27.12 2.69 14.57
N LEU A 150 -27.32 4.00 14.64
CA LEU A 150 -26.59 4.86 15.59
C LEU A 150 -27.17 4.89 17.02
N SER A 151 -28.42 4.45 17.22
CA SER A 151 -29.05 4.45 18.55
C SER A 151 -30.05 3.32 18.76
N ASN A 152 -30.23 2.91 20.01
CA ASN A 152 -31.27 1.94 20.38
C ASN A 152 -32.69 2.48 20.27
N LYS A 153 -32.87 3.81 20.38
CA LYS A 153 -34.19 4.47 20.35
C LYS A 153 -34.74 4.54 18.93
N THR A 154 -33.87 4.65 17.94
CA THR A 154 -34.23 4.51 16.54
C THR A 154 -34.47 3.03 16.29
N LYS A 155 -35.73 2.61 16.20
CA LYS A 155 -36.04 1.35 15.53
C LYS A 155 -35.55 1.53 14.10
N SER A 156 -34.64 0.68 13.64
CA SER A 156 -34.53 0.46 12.20
C SER A 156 -35.94 0.13 11.76
N ILE A 157 -36.54 1.00 10.95
CA ILE A 157 -37.72 0.58 10.19
C ILE A 157 -37.14 -0.52 9.31
N GLU A 158 -37.33 -1.78 9.70
CA GLU A 158 -37.34 -2.85 8.72
C GLU A 158 -38.44 -2.43 7.76
N ARG A 159 -38.05 -1.76 6.67
CA ARG A 159 -38.96 -1.53 5.57
C ARG A 159 -39.32 -2.95 5.14
N GLN A 160 -40.54 -3.38 5.47
CA GLN A 160 -41.24 -4.30 4.59
C GLN A 160 -41.05 -3.72 3.19
N ILE A 161 -40.41 -4.51 2.33
CA ILE A 161 -40.14 -4.15 0.94
C ILE A 161 -41.49 -3.88 0.29
N ILE A 162 -41.90 -2.62 0.30
CA ILE A 162 -42.93 -2.12 -0.59
C ILE A 162 -42.14 -1.62 -1.79
N LEU A 163 -41.98 -2.53 -2.76
CA LEU A 163 -41.67 -2.18 -4.15
C LEU A 163 -42.75 -1.21 -4.61
N ASN A 164 -42.44 0.09 -4.63
CA ASN A 164 -43.10 1.07 -5.50
C ASN A 164 -42.25 2.35 -5.54
N GLY A 165 -41.50 2.50 -6.63
CA GLY A 165 -40.65 3.66 -6.91
C GLY A 165 -39.74 3.45 -8.13
N SER A 166 -40.36 3.30 -9.30
CA SER A 166 -39.95 3.67 -10.68
C SER A 166 -38.48 3.64 -11.18
N ASP A 167 -37.49 3.10 -10.47
CA ASP A 167 -36.13 2.90 -10.99
C ASP A 167 -35.75 1.43 -10.81
N SER A 168 -35.97 0.63 -11.84
CA SER A 168 -35.50 -0.77 -11.89
C SER A 168 -34.02 -0.80 -12.23
N SER A 169 -33.20 -0.18 -11.37
CA SER A 169 -31.75 -0.16 -11.53
C SER A 169 -31.06 -1.10 -10.55
N SER A 170 -30.30 -2.07 -11.04
CA SER A 170 -29.57 -3.05 -10.23
C SER A 170 -28.17 -3.32 -10.77
N ILE A 171 -27.25 -3.65 -9.87
CA ILE A 171 -25.95 -4.22 -10.24
C ILE A 171 -26.15 -5.71 -10.42
N ASN A 172 -25.83 -6.23 -11.61
CA ASN A 172 -25.90 -7.66 -11.90
C ASN A 172 -24.64 -8.36 -11.40
N TRP A 173 -23.47 -7.81 -11.72
CA TRP A 173 -22.18 -8.27 -11.22
C TRP A 173 -21.12 -7.18 -11.31
N ILE A 174 -20.02 -7.38 -10.58
CA ILE A 174 -18.81 -6.58 -10.66
C ILE A 174 -17.60 -7.49 -10.63
N SER A 175 -16.63 -7.24 -11.51
CA SER A 175 -15.40 -8.04 -11.62
C SER A 175 -14.22 -7.15 -11.93
N SER A 176 -13.03 -7.57 -11.50
CA SER A 176 -11.79 -6.83 -11.71
C SER A 176 -10.71 -7.73 -12.29
N GLU A 177 -9.97 -7.20 -13.25
CA GLU A 177 -8.80 -7.81 -13.88
C GLU A 177 -7.56 -7.06 -13.45
N LYS A 178 -6.50 -7.81 -13.09
CA LYS A 178 -5.24 -7.28 -12.59
C LYS A 178 -4.20 -7.38 -13.69
N PHE A 179 -3.39 -6.35 -13.86
CA PHE A 179 -2.30 -6.35 -14.83
C PHE A 179 -1.07 -5.65 -14.24
N SER A 180 0.08 -5.89 -14.86
CA SER A 180 1.31 -5.20 -14.52
C SER A 180 2.20 -5.02 -15.74
N ASN A 181 2.86 -3.87 -15.81
CA ASN A 181 3.83 -3.54 -16.85
C ASN A 181 5.28 -3.77 -16.39
N ARG A 182 5.48 -4.40 -15.21
CA ARG A 182 6.82 -4.54 -14.60
C ARG A 182 7.87 -5.20 -15.50
N GLU A 183 7.45 -6.09 -16.40
CA GLU A 183 8.35 -6.83 -17.28
C GLU A 183 9.00 -5.92 -18.34
N GLU A 184 8.39 -4.75 -18.61
CA GLU A 184 9.02 -3.69 -19.42
C GLU A 184 10.30 -3.17 -18.77
N TYR A 185 10.41 -3.26 -17.44
CA TYR A 185 11.52 -2.77 -16.62
C TYR A 185 12.41 -3.89 -16.07
N HIS A 186 12.42 -5.07 -16.71
CA HIS A 186 13.16 -6.25 -16.21
C HIS A 186 14.68 -6.02 -16.02
N SER A 187 15.27 -5.06 -16.73
CA SER A 187 16.69 -4.70 -16.60
C SER A 187 16.93 -3.50 -15.65
N SER A 188 15.87 -2.96 -15.05
CA SER A 188 15.89 -1.82 -14.11
C SER A 188 15.45 -2.25 -12.70
N LEU A 189 16.41 -2.57 -11.84
CA LEU A 189 16.14 -3.10 -10.49
C LEU A 189 15.24 -2.17 -9.66
N SER A 190 15.49 -0.87 -9.71
CA SER A 190 14.77 0.17 -8.97
C SER A 190 13.37 0.49 -9.50
N GLU A 191 12.98 -0.04 -10.67
CA GLU A 191 11.64 0.15 -11.23
C GLU A 191 10.78 -1.12 -11.18
N PHE A 192 11.37 -2.31 -11.30
CA PHE A 192 10.65 -3.58 -11.42
C PHE A 192 9.56 -3.83 -10.36
N TYR A 193 9.79 -3.42 -9.11
CA TYR A 193 8.85 -3.61 -7.99
C TYR A 193 8.09 -2.33 -7.62
N LYS A 194 8.07 -1.29 -8.46
CA LYS A 194 7.32 -0.06 -8.16
C LYS A 194 5.80 -0.31 -8.17
N PRO A 195 5.05 0.19 -7.17
CA PRO A 195 3.60 0.03 -7.13
C PRO A 195 2.86 0.59 -8.34
N TYR A 196 3.36 1.67 -8.96
CA TYR A 196 2.73 2.26 -10.14
C TYR A 196 2.76 1.32 -11.38
N ASN A 197 3.59 0.27 -11.38
CA ASN A 197 3.60 -0.75 -12.43
C ASN A 197 2.42 -1.72 -12.34
N TYR A 198 1.55 -1.60 -11.34
CA TYR A 198 0.37 -2.43 -11.17
C TYR A 198 -0.88 -1.64 -11.46
N GLY A 199 -1.79 -2.26 -12.21
CA GLY A 199 -3.07 -1.69 -12.52
C GLY A 199 -4.21 -2.68 -12.38
N VAL A 200 -5.41 -2.12 -12.23
CA VAL A 200 -6.65 -2.88 -12.17
C VAL A 200 -7.66 -2.26 -13.13
N SER A 201 -8.32 -3.12 -13.90
CA SER A 201 -9.48 -2.79 -14.72
C SER A 201 -10.71 -3.40 -14.08
N THR A 202 -11.69 -2.58 -13.69
CA THR A 202 -12.93 -3.07 -13.07
C THR A 202 -14.09 -2.85 -14.02
N THR A 203 -14.89 -3.90 -14.23
CA THR A 203 -16.10 -3.87 -15.03
C THR A 203 -17.30 -4.17 -14.15
N MET A 204 -18.36 -3.38 -14.29
CA MET A 204 -19.64 -3.55 -13.62
C MET A 204 -20.74 -3.66 -14.68
N GLU A 205 -21.55 -4.72 -14.60
CA GLU A 205 -22.77 -4.84 -15.37
C GLU A 205 -23.93 -4.32 -14.54
N VAL A 206 -24.65 -3.36 -15.10
CA VAL A 206 -25.84 -2.78 -14.48
C VAL A 206 -27.04 -2.92 -15.40
N GLU A 207 -28.19 -3.22 -14.82
CA GLU A 207 -29.47 -3.09 -15.49
C GLU A 207 -30.07 -1.75 -15.08
N VAL A 208 -30.50 -0.93 -16.04
CA VAL A 208 -31.21 0.33 -15.78
C VAL A 208 -32.42 0.37 -16.69
N ASN A 209 -33.61 0.41 -16.11
CA ASN A 209 -34.88 0.46 -16.85
C ASN A 209 -35.03 -0.68 -17.88
N GLY A 210 -34.52 -1.87 -17.57
CA GLY A 210 -34.57 -3.06 -18.44
C GLY A 210 -33.44 -3.13 -19.48
N GLU A 211 -32.55 -2.15 -19.54
CA GLU A 211 -31.38 -2.17 -20.42
C GLU A 211 -30.10 -2.52 -19.67
N ILE A 212 -29.31 -3.42 -20.24
CA ILE A 212 -28.00 -3.81 -19.71
C ILE A 212 -26.91 -2.88 -20.25
N GLN A 213 -26.13 -2.32 -19.32
CA GLN A 213 -25.00 -1.45 -19.61
C GLN A 213 -23.76 -1.93 -18.85
N TYR A 214 -22.59 -1.76 -19.47
CA TYR A 214 -21.30 -2.12 -18.91
C TYR A 214 -20.52 -0.86 -18.57
N LEU A 215 -20.17 -0.69 -17.30
CA LEU A 215 -19.30 0.38 -16.83
C LEU A 215 -17.89 -0.18 -16.61
N ASN A 216 -16.88 0.51 -17.09
CA ASN A 216 -15.48 0.13 -16.92
C ASN A 216 -14.64 1.30 -16.42
N ILE A 217 -13.74 1.03 -15.49
CA ILE A 217 -12.68 1.96 -15.08
C ILE A 217 -11.35 1.23 -15.01
N LYS A 218 -10.26 1.94 -15.31
CA LYS A 218 -8.90 1.48 -15.06
C LYS A 218 -8.22 2.38 -14.05
N SER A 219 -7.33 1.83 -13.24
CA SER A 219 -6.58 2.55 -12.20
C SER A 219 -5.65 3.65 -12.75
N ASP A 220 -5.21 3.54 -14.00
CA ASP A 220 -4.37 4.51 -14.71
C ASP A 220 -5.18 5.66 -15.36
N ARG A 221 -6.51 5.64 -15.20
CA ARG A 221 -7.43 6.60 -15.84
C ARG A 221 -8.43 7.15 -14.83
N SER A 222 -8.75 8.42 -14.97
CA SER A 222 -9.82 9.06 -14.18
C SER A 222 -11.21 8.81 -14.77
N ALA A 223 -11.32 8.58 -16.08
CA ALA A 223 -12.58 8.47 -16.77
C ALA A 223 -13.22 7.08 -16.64
N ILE A 224 -14.53 7.05 -16.33
CA ILE A 224 -15.37 5.86 -16.43
C ILE A 224 -15.89 5.75 -17.86
N TYR A 225 -15.84 4.55 -18.41
CA TYR A 225 -16.34 4.23 -19.74
C TYR A 225 -17.65 3.46 -19.63
N VAL A 226 -18.63 3.78 -20.47
CA VAL A 226 -19.89 3.06 -20.61
C VAL A 226 -19.97 2.40 -21.99
N LYS A 227 -20.43 1.15 -22.03
CA LYS A 227 -20.73 0.41 -23.25
C LYS A 227 -22.10 -0.25 -23.14
N ASN A 228 -22.98 0.05 -24.10
CA ASN A 228 -24.24 -0.68 -24.27
C ASN A 228 -23.98 -1.95 -25.06
N ARG A 229 -24.80 -2.98 -24.87
CA ARG A 229 -24.65 -4.29 -25.52
C ARG A 229 -24.50 -4.22 -27.05
N ASN A 230 -25.16 -3.24 -27.68
CA ASN A 230 -25.19 -3.07 -29.14
C ASN A 230 -24.12 -2.09 -29.67
N ASN A 231 -23.36 -1.41 -28.81
CA ASN A 231 -22.34 -0.46 -29.24
C ASN A 231 -21.02 -1.17 -29.53
N LEU A 232 -20.36 -0.84 -30.65
CA LEU A 232 -19.02 -1.34 -30.96
C LEU A 232 -17.96 -0.81 -29.98
N PHE A 233 -18.02 0.49 -29.67
CA PHE A 233 -17.00 1.17 -28.88
C PHE A 233 -17.56 1.73 -27.57
N PRO A 234 -16.79 1.65 -26.47
CA PRO A 234 -17.13 2.34 -25.24
C PRO A 234 -17.07 3.86 -25.42
N LYS A 235 -17.85 4.59 -24.63
CA LYS A 235 -17.82 6.07 -24.56
C LYS A 235 -17.49 6.50 -23.15
N ILE A 236 -16.89 7.67 -22.98
CA ILE A 236 -16.74 8.27 -21.64
C ILE A 236 -18.12 8.55 -21.07
N LEU A 237 -18.33 8.15 -19.83
CA LEU A 237 -19.58 8.36 -19.10
C LEU A 237 -19.62 9.79 -18.57
N ASP A 238 -20.65 10.55 -18.97
CA ASP A 238 -20.89 11.90 -18.47
C ASP A 238 -21.27 11.89 -16.98
N GLU A 239 -20.57 12.70 -16.20
CA GLU A 239 -20.70 12.81 -14.75
C GLU A 239 -22.10 13.28 -14.29
N GLN A 240 -22.84 13.97 -15.16
CA GLN A 240 -24.19 14.45 -14.87
C GLN A 240 -25.27 13.37 -15.02
N THR A 241 -24.91 12.20 -15.54
CA THR A 241 -25.89 11.13 -15.78
C THR A 241 -26.27 10.40 -14.50
N ASN A 242 -27.53 9.95 -14.42
CA ASN A 242 -28.00 9.09 -13.32
C ASN A 242 -27.15 7.82 -13.17
N LEU A 243 -26.63 7.29 -14.27
CA LEU A 243 -25.74 6.15 -14.29
C LEU A 243 -24.44 6.42 -13.52
N PHE A 244 -23.81 7.58 -13.78
CA PHE A 244 -22.61 8.00 -13.07
C PHE A 244 -22.89 8.24 -11.59
N ILE A 245 -23.93 9.03 -11.27
CA ILE A 245 -24.27 9.40 -9.88
C ILE A 245 -24.55 8.16 -9.02
N LYS A 246 -25.22 7.15 -9.59
CA LYS A 246 -25.56 5.91 -8.87
C LYS A 246 -24.36 4.98 -8.72
N PHE A 247 -23.62 4.71 -9.80
CA PHE A 247 -22.70 3.56 -9.84
C PHE A 247 -21.21 3.90 -9.76
N SER A 248 -20.81 5.15 -10.02
CA SER A 248 -19.39 5.55 -10.02
C SER A 248 -18.67 5.22 -8.72
N SER A 249 -19.26 5.53 -7.56
CA SER A 249 -18.67 5.23 -6.25
C SER A 249 -18.39 3.75 -6.09
N SER A 250 -19.40 2.88 -6.31
CA SER A 250 -19.25 1.43 -6.16
C SER A 250 -18.19 0.86 -7.11
N LEU A 251 -18.11 1.39 -8.33
CA LEU A 251 -17.13 0.98 -9.33
C LEU A 251 -15.71 1.40 -8.93
N ASN A 252 -15.54 2.67 -8.55
CA ASN A 252 -14.26 3.24 -8.09
C ASN A 252 -13.75 2.53 -6.84
N ASP A 253 -14.64 2.27 -5.88
CA ASP A 253 -14.28 1.64 -4.62
C ASP A 253 -13.85 0.18 -4.84
N ALA A 254 -14.52 -0.55 -5.74
CA ALA A 254 -14.10 -1.90 -6.12
C ALA A 254 -12.74 -1.91 -6.84
N ASN A 255 -12.52 -0.97 -7.76
CA ASN A 255 -11.25 -0.84 -8.47
C ASN A 255 -10.09 -0.54 -7.52
N LEU A 256 -10.26 0.48 -6.66
CA LEU A 256 -9.26 0.87 -5.69
C LEU A 256 -8.96 -0.25 -4.68
N ARG A 257 -9.98 -1.02 -4.26
CA ARG A 257 -9.79 -2.15 -3.35
C ARG A 257 -8.92 -3.24 -3.97
N GLU A 258 -9.22 -3.64 -5.20
CA GLU A 258 -8.42 -4.65 -5.88
C GLU A 258 -7.01 -4.16 -6.18
N LEU A 259 -6.84 -2.87 -6.48
CA LEU A 259 -5.52 -2.25 -6.66
C LEU A 259 -4.69 -2.30 -5.36
N LYS A 260 -5.31 -1.94 -4.22
CA LYS A 260 -4.66 -2.06 -2.90
C LYS A 260 -4.29 -3.50 -2.56
N LYS A 261 -5.11 -4.49 -2.93
CA LYS A 261 -4.75 -5.90 -2.78
C LYS A 261 -3.48 -6.25 -3.57
N CYS A 262 -3.32 -5.70 -4.78
CA CYS A 262 -2.06 -5.85 -5.52
C CYS A 262 -0.87 -5.24 -4.75
N TYR A 263 -1.05 -4.07 -4.13
CA TYR A 263 0.00 -3.43 -3.34
C TYR A 263 0.38 -4.23 -2.08
N GLU A 264 -0.59 -4.85 -1.41
CA GLU A 264 -0.32 -5.75 -0.26
C GLU A 264 0.43 -7.01 -0.69
N ILE A 265 0.07 -7.60 -1.84
CA ILE A 265 0.81 -8.74 -2.43
C ILE A 265 2.25 -8.33 -2.77
N LEU A 266 2.42 -7.13 -3.33
CA LEU A 266 3.72 -6.56 -3.65
C LEU A 266 4.53 -6.22 -2.39
N TYR A 267 3.89 -5.82 -1.30
CA TYR A 267 4.56 -5.49 -0.05
C TYR A 267 5.28 -6.72 0.52
N ASP A 268 4.59 -7.86 0.59
CA ASP A 268 5.05 -9.06 1.27
C ASP A 268 5.87 -10.01 0.36
N THR A 269 7.17 -10.20 0.69
CA THR A 269 8.07 -11.10 -0.06
C THR A 269 7.61 -12.55 -0.08
N ARG A 270 6.73 -12.98 0.83
CA ARG A 270 6.14 -14.32 0.80
C ARG A 270 5.36 -14.60 -0.50
N ASN A 271 5.04 -13.59 -1.30
CA ASN A 271 4.39 -13.80 -2.60
C ASN A 271 5.38 -13.90 -3.77
N TRP A 272 6.69 -13.81 -3.53
CA TRP A 272 7.70 -13.51 -4.56
C TRP A 272 8.93 -14.41 -4.58
N GLY A 273 9.11 -15.28 -3.59
CA GLY A 273 10.34 -16.07 -3.47
C GLY A 273 11.51 -15.22 -2.99
N LEU A 274 12.58 -15.13 -3.79
CA LEU A 274 13.75 -14.28 -3.51
C LEU A 274 13.62 -12.99 -4.33
N ARG A 275 13.61 -11.84 -3.66
CA ARG A 275 13.68 -10.51 -4.29
C ARG A 275 15.04 -9.89 -4.04
N LYS A 276 15.64 -9.26 -5.04
CA LYS A 276 16.93 -8.58 -4.93
C LYS A 276 16.87 -7.21 -5.60
N CYS A 277 17.64 -6.26 -5.10
CA CYS A 277 17.75 -4.91 -5.65
C CYS A 277 19.11 -4.31 -5.25
N ALA A 278 19.41 -3.15 -5.81
CA ALA A 278 20.55 -2.33 -5.46
C ALA A 278 20.13 -0.86 -5.36
N LYS A 279 20.87 -0.06 -4.60
CA LYS A 279 20.71 1.40 -4.51
C LYS A 279 22.03 2.07 -4.20
N LEU A 280 22.17 3.33 -4.58
CA LEU A 280 23.24 4.18 -4.07
C LEU A 280 22.91 4.59 -2.63
N LYS A 281 23.88 4.43 -1.72
CA LYS A 281 23.76 4.87 -0.32
C LYS A 281 25.13 5.20 0.23
N ASP A 282 25.28 6.38 0.83
CA ASP A 282 26.55 6.86 1.40
C ASP A 282 27.72 6.74 0.39
N GLU A 283 27.50 7.15 -0.87
CA GLU A 283 28.47 7.13 -1.98
C GLU A 283 28.85 5.74 -2.51
N GLY A 284 28.34 4.66 -1.91
CA GLY A 284 28.57 3.29 -2.34
C GLY A 284 27.30 2.60 -2.86
N ILE A 285 27.49 1.58 -3.69
CA ILE A 285 26.39 0.69 -4.10
C ILE A 285 26.12 -0.29 -2.96
N VAL A 286 24.88 -0.31 -2.49
CA VAL A 286 24.38 -1.32 -1.57
C VAL A 286 23.49 -2.28 -2.35
N VAL A 287 23.86 -3.56 -2.35
CA VAL A 287 23.03 -4.63 -2.89
C VAL A 287 22.31 -5.32 -1.73
N TYR A 288 21.03 -5.63 -1.90
CA TYR A 288 20.23 -6.25 -0.86
C TYR A 288 19.17 -7.18 -1.43
N CYS A 289 18.78 -8.17 -0.65
CA CYS A 289 17.77 -9.14 -1.03
C CYS A 289 16.95 -9.59 0.17
N GLU A 290 15.75 -10.11 -0.10
CA GLU A 290 14.88 -10.67 0.90
C GLU A 290 14.23 -11.96 0.40
N LYS A 291 14.02 -12.90 1.32
CA LYS A 291 13.29 -14.14 1.07
C LYS A 291 12.50 -14.55 2.32
N PHE A 292 11.29 -15.06 2.13
CA PHE A 292 10.53 -15.67 3.22
C PHE A 292 11.07 -17.07 3.57
N ASN A 293 11.04 -17.44 4.86
CA ASN A 293 11.48 -18.75 5.34
C ASN A 293 10.45 -19.85 5.02
N TYR A 294 10.37 -20.28 3.76
CA TYR A 294 9.49 -21.39 3.35
C TYR A 294 9.92 -22.76 3.88
N ASN A 295 11.13 -22.89 4.42
CA ASN A 295 11.54 -24.15 5.04
C ASN A 295 10.77 -24.38 6.34
N ILE A 296 10.42 -23.30 7.07
CA ILE A 296 9.64 -23.35 8.30
C ILE A 296 8.66 -22.17 8.33
N PRO A 297 7.59 -22.22 7.51
CA PRO A 297 6.66 -21.11 7.35
C PRO A 297 5.93 -20.73 8.65
N GLU A 298 5.78 -21.67 9.60
CA GLU A 298 5.14 -21.49 10.90
C GLU A 298 5.86 -20.44 11.77
N ARG A 299 7.13 -20.19 11.50
CA ARG A 299 7.91 -19.18 12.22
C ARG A 299 7.67 -17.76 11.72
N ASN A 300 7.05 -17.62 10.55
CA ASN A 300 6.78 -16.31 9.92
C ASN A 300 8.05 -15.42 9.84
N GLU A 301 9.17 -16.01 9.42
CA GLU A 301 10.45 -15.31 9.34
C GLU A 301 10.76 -14.85 7.92
N TYR A 302 11.35 -13.66 7.82
CA TYR A 302 11.91 -13.11 6.61
C TYR A 302 13.42 -13.02 6.78
N PHE A 303 14.16 -13.62 5.85
CA PHE A 303 15.59 -13.43 5.73
C PHE A 303 15.84 -12.21 4.87
N TYR A 304 16.49 -11.21 5.43
CA TYR A 304 16.94 -10.00 4.72
C TYR A 304 18.46 -9.99 4.74
N SER A 305 19.09 -9.73 3.59
CA SER A 305 20.54 -9.61 3.49
C SER A 305 20.93 -8.37 2.74
N GLU A 306 22.10 -7.82 3.07
CA GLU A 306 22.72 -6.75 2.32
C GLU A 306 24.25 -6.89 2.29
N ILE A 307 24.86 -6.40 1.22
CA ILE A 307 26.30 -6.14 1.15
C ILE A 307 26.48 -4.63 1.01
N LYS A 308 27.17 -4.05 1.99
CA LYS A 308 27.58 -2.65 2.00
C LYS A 308 29.05 -2.58 2.36
N ASP A 309 29.84 -1.84 1.59
CA ASP A 309 31.29 -1.65 1.82
C ASP A 309 32.05 -2.99 1.98
N GLY A 310 31.65 -4.00 1.22
CA GLY A 310 32.20 -5.37 1.28
C GLY A 310 31.77 -6.20 2.49
N VAL A 311 30.96 -5.65 3.40
CA VAL A 311 30.45 -6.34 4.58
C VAL A 311 29.09 -6.96 4.27
N TYR A 312 29.00 -8.29 4.38
CA TYR A 312 27.74 -9.01 4.29
C TYR A 312 27.03 -9.04 5.64
N THR A 313 25.77 -8.66 5.64
CA THR A 313 24.87 -8.69 6.81
C THR A 313 23.67 -9.56 6.49
N PHE A 314 23.36 -10.52 7.36
CA PHE A 314 22.20 -11.41 7.24
C PHE A 314 21.31 -11.26 8.47
N SER A 315 20.08 -10.80 8.27
CA SER A 315 19.13 -10.45 9.33
C SER A 315 17.86 -11.28 9.25
N ILE A 316 17.34 -11.65 10.42
CA ILE A 316 16.05 -12.31 10.60
C ILE A 316 15.02 -11.26 10.99
N CYS A 317 13.93 -11.19 10.25
CA CYS A 317 12.87 -10.21 10.47
C CYS A 317 11.50 -10.88 10.68
N GLU A 318 10.64 -10.28 11.51
CA GLU A 318 9.25 -10.74 11.72
C GLU A 318 8.28 -10.28 10.62
N ASN A 319 8.70 -9.27 9.85
CA ASN A 319 7.92 -8.65 8.79
C ASN A 319 8.82 -8.36 7.59
N SER A 320 8.23 -8.34 6.39
CA SER A 320 8.94 -7.94 5.17
C SER A 320 9.52 -6.53 5.29
N MET A 321 10.79 -6.39 4.90
CA MET A 321 11.61 -5.19 4.88
C MET A 321 11.87 -4.69 3.45
N PHE A 322 11.77 -5.56 2.45
CA PHE A 322 12.15 -5.25 1.07
C PHE A 322 11.54 -3.93 0.57
N MET A 323 10.22 -3.74 0.64
CA MET A 323 9.57 -2.51 0.16
C MET A 323 9.88 -1.26 1.01
N LYS A 324 10.26 -1.44 2.28
CA LYS A 324 10.72 -0.32 3.13
C LYS A 324 12.08 0.20 2.71
N GLU A 325 12.95 -0.70 2.25
CA GLU A 325 14.28 -0.37 1.75
C GLU A 325 14.27 0.07 0.28
N TYR A 326 13.31 -0.43 -0.49
CA TYR A 326 13.13 -0.17 -1.91
C TYR A 326 12.51 1.20 -2.22
N LEU A 327 11.49 1.61 -1.47
CA LEU A 327 10.78 2.87 -1.74
C LEU A 327 11.37 4.06 -0.99
N SER A 328 11.32 5.23 -1.62
CA SER A 328 11.58 6.50 -0.93
C SER A 328 10.57 6.73 0.21
N ILE A 329 10.84 7.68 1.11
CA ILE A 329 9.95 8.01 2.24
C ILE A 329 8.56 8.42 1.75
N ASN A 330 8.52 9.23 0.69
CA ASN A 330 7.29 9.74 0.12
C ASN A 330 6.49 8.64 -0.57
N GLU A 331 7.13 7.81 -1.40
CA GLU A 331 6.47 6.69 -2.06
C GLU A 331 5.93 5.68 -1.04
N PHE A 332 6.72 5.34 -0.01
CA PHE A 332 6.25 4.43 1.02
C PHE A 332 5.00 4.98 1.73
N LYS A 333 4.99 6.28 2.04
CA LYS A 333 3.82 6.94 2.65
C LYS A 333 2.63 6.97 1.70
N GLN A 334 2.85 7.18 0.41
CA GLN A 334 1.80 7.20 -0.60
C GLN A 334 1.09 5.85 -0.74
N TYR A 335 1.85 4.75 -0.81
CA TYR A 335 1.29 3.42 -1.08
C TYR A 335 0.97 2.61 0.19
N TYR A 336 1.66 2.90 1.29
CA TYR A 336 1.63 2.11 2.52
C TYR A 336 1.50 2.98 3.78
N SER A 337 0.69 4.05 3.75
CA SER A 337 0.47 4.98 4.87
C SER A 337 0.04 4.28 6.17
N HIS A 338 -0.69 3.17 6.06
CA HIS A 338 -1.16 2.33 7.16
C HIS A 338 -0.07 1.40 7.74
N LYS A 339 1.08 1.26 7.07
CA LYS A 339 2.20 0.43 7.52
C LYS A 339 3.25 1.29 8.22
N LYS A 340 3.90 0.71 9.24
CA LYS A 340 5.04 1.35 9.92
C LYS A 340 6.33 1.06 9.15
N ARG A 341 7.07 2.11 8.78
CA ARG A 341 8.39 2.00 8.13
C ARG A 341 9.52 1.58 9.07
N SER A 342 9.32 1.58 10.39
CA SER A 342 10.42 1.34 11.36
C SER A 342 11.10 -0.04 11.23
N ASN A 343 12.40 -0.09 11.53
CA ASN A 343 13.25 -1.30 11.57
C ASN A 343 13.10 -2.14 12.85
N LYS A 344 12.07 -1.90 13.66
CA LYS A 344 11.80 -2.67 14.90
C LYS A 344 11.52 -4.17 14.66
N SER A 345 11.47 -4.61 13.42
CA SER A 345 11.18 -5.99 13.01
C SER A 345 12.42 -6.89 12.97
N VAL A 346 13.64 -6.36 13.10
CA VAL A 346 14.86 -7.18 13.10
C VAL A 346 15.01 -7.90 14.45
N VAL A 347 14.93 -9.22 14.43
CA VAL A 347 15.06 -10.08 15.62
C VAL A 347 16.52 -10.41 15.90
N LYS A 348 17.27 -10.74 14.84
CA LYS A 348 18.65 -11.20 14.95
C LYS A 348 19.42 -10.85 13.70
N THR A 349 20.72 -10.64 13.83
CA THR A 349 21.64 -10.37 12.73
C THR A 349 22.90 -11.20 12.90
N PHE A 350 23.46 -11.63 11.76
CA PHE A 350 24.64 -12.47 11.64
C PHE A 350 25.54 -11.93 10.52
N HIS A 351 26.84 -12.04 10.70
CA HIS A 351 27.86 -11.64 9.73
C HIS A 351 28.71 -12.82 9.22
N SER A 352 28.57 -13.99 9.85
CA SER A 352 29.29 -15.21 9.46
C SER A 352 28.47 -16.48 9.70
N LEU A 353 28.88 -17.57 9.06
CA LEU A 353 28.30 -18.90 9.30
C LEU A 353 28.61 -19.39 10.72
N GLU A 354 29.76 -19.00 11.26
CA GLU A 354 30.22 -19.33 12.61
C GLU A 354 29.29 -18.71 13.65
N GLU A 355 28.87 -17.45 13.49
CA GLU A 355 27.91 -16.81 14.38
C GLU A 355 26.55 -17.53 14.40
N ILE A 356 26.08 -18.03 13.25
CA ILE A 356 24.86 -18.83 13.17
C ILE A 356 25.04 -20.14 13.94
N LYS A 357 26.14 -20.86 13.71
CA LYS A 357 26.44 -22.12 14.42
C LYS A 357 26.51 -21.92 15.93
N GLU A 358 27.21 -20.87 16.39
CA GLU A 358 27.31 -20.53 17.80
C GLU A 358 25.96 -20.17 18.43
N PHE A 359 25.11 -19.46 17.69
CA PHE A 359 23.76 -19.11 18.14
C PHE A 359 22.93 -20.35 18.45
N PHE A 360 22.93 -21.35 17.56
CA PHE A 360 22.21 -22.61 17.78
C PHE A 360 22.83 -23.46 18.89
N ASN A 361 24.16 -23.46 19.02
CA ASN A 361 24.85 -24.13 20.13
C ASN A 361 24.43 -23.56 21.50
N LYS A 362 24.26 -22.23 21.60
CA LYS A 362 23.85 -21.55 22.85
C LYS A 362 22.36 -21.73 23.18
N MET A 363 21.51 -21.93 22.18
CA MET A 363 20.07 -22.07 22.38
C MET A 363 19.65 -23.39 23.03
N ASN A 364 20.57 -24.39 23.14
CA ASN A 364 20.25 -25.77 23.55
C ASN A 364 19.06 -26.38 22.78
N SER A 365 18.73 -25.84 21.59
CA SER A 365 17.62 -26.28 20.77
C SER A 365 18.13 -27.17 19.64
N PHE A 366 17.73 -28.44 19.63
CA PHE A 366 18.07 -29.43 18.60
C PHE A 366 17.28 -29.26 17.29
N SER A 367 16.86 -28.04 16.92
CA SER A 367 16.18 -27.85 15.64
C SER A 367 17.20 -27.82 14.51
N ILE A 368 17.66 -29.02 14.12
CA ILE A 368 18.57 -29.25 12.99
C ILE A 368 18.01 -28.61 11.72
N GLU A 369 16.69 -28.72 11.52
CA GLU A 369 15.98 -28.13 10.39
C GLU A 369 16.09 -26.59 10.36
N LEU A 370 15.92 -25.93 11.52
CA LEU A 370 16.03 -24.48 11.63
C LEU A 370 17.47 -24.01 11.40
N GLN A 371 18.45 -24.70 11.98
CA GLN A 371 19.86 -24.42 11.74
C GLN A 371 20.22 -24.58 10.26
N HIS A 372 19.80 -25.68 9.63
CA HIS A 372 20.01 -25.90 8.20
C HIS A 372 19.34 -24.81 7.36
N SER A 373 18.12 -24.39 7.71
CA SER A 373 17.43 -23.31 6.99
C SER A 373 18.23 -22.00 7.03
N TYR A 374 18.75 -21.61 8.20
CA TYR A 374 19.52 -20.38 8.36
C TYR A 374 20.84 -20.43 7.59
N LEU A 375 21.58 -21.54 7.72
CA LEU A 375 22.86 -21.71 7.02
C LEU A 375 22.66 -21.73 5.49
N ALA A 376 21.66 -22.45 4.98
CA ALA A 376 21.39 -22.53 3.56
C ALA A 376 20.98 -21.17 2.97
N ASN A 377 20.09 -20.43 3.64
CA ASN A 377 19.70 -19.10 3.17
C ASN A 377 20.83 -18.08 3.30
N PHE A 378 21.67 -18.15 4.35
CA PHE A 378 22.85 -17.30 4.45
C PHE A 378 23.77 -17.46 3.23
N ILE A 379 24.09 -18.70 2.85
CA ILE A 379 24.99 -19.00 1.71
C ILE A 379 24.35 -18.54 0.40
N THR A 380 23.14 -19.02 0.11
CA THR A 380 22.48 -18.76 -1.19
C THR A 380 22.17 -17.28 -1.41
N MET A 381 21.78 -16.54 -0.36
CA MET A 381 21.54 -15.11 -0.47
C MET A 381 22.84 -14.32 -0.63
N LYS A 382 23.93 -14.73 0.04
CA LYS A 382 25.25 -14.13 -0.15
C LYS A 382 25.74 -14.27 -1.59
N GLU A 383 25.72 -15.50 -2.13
CA GLU A 383 26.10 -15.77 -3.52
C GLU A 383 25.25 -14.97 -4.51
N SER A 384 23.94 -14.83 -4.24
CA SER A 384 23.03 -14.04 -5.07
C SER A 384 23.41 -12.56 -5.11
N LEU A 385 23.78 -11.98 -3.95
CA LEU A 385 24.19 -10.59 -3.84
C LEU A 385 25.57 -10.32 -4.43
N GLU A 386 26.55 -11.22 -4.21
CA GLU A 386 27.87 -11.12 -4.82
C GLU A 386 27.76 -11.15 -6.35
N LYS A 387 26.93 -12.06 -6.90
CA LYS A 387 26.65 -12.09 -8.34
C LYS A 387 25.98 -10.82 -8.84
N LEU A 388 25.02 -10.27 -8.10
CA LEU A 388 24.36 -9.02 -8.45
C LEU A 388 25.37 -7.86 -8.47
N HIS A 389 26.24 -7.78 -7.46
CA HIS A 389 27.29 -6.78 -7.38
C HIS A 389 28.26 -6.87 -8.56
N ASP A 390 28.71 -8.08 -8.92
CA ASP A 390 29.54 -8.31 -10.10
C ASP A 390 28.82 -7.94 -11.41
N ASN A 391 27.53 -8.22 -11.50
CA ASN A 391 26.74 -7.85 -12.68
C ASN A 391 26.59 -6.34 -12.83
N LEU A 392 26.38 -5.60 -11.73
CA LEU A 392 26.37 -4.13 -11.73
C LEU A 392 27.72 -3.58 -12.17
N LYS A 393 28.82 -4.10 -11.61
CA LYS A 393 30.20 -3.72 -11.97
C LYS A 393 30.51 -3.95 -13.45
N ASN A 394 29.97 -5.02 -14.03
CA ASN A 394 30.14 -5.39 -15.43
C ASN A 394 29.05 -4.81 -16.35
N ARG A 395 28.17 -3.92 -15.84
CA ARG A 395 27.03 -3.32 -16.57
C ARG A 395 26.15 -4.36 -17.29
N LYS A 396 25.90 -5.50 -16.62
CA LYS A 396 24.96 -6.55 -17.05
C LYS A 396 23.59 -6.43 -16.39
N GLU A 397 23.54 -5.83 -15.21
CA GLU A 397 22.32 -5.41 -14.52
C GLU A 397 22.51 -3.93 -14.16
N PHE A 398 21.42 -3.16 -14.05
CA PHE A 398 21.45 -1.73 -13.72
C PHE A 398 20.53 -1.44 -12.53
N ILE A 399 20.89 -0.45 -11.71
CA ILE A 399 19.95 0.05 -10.68
C ILE A 399 18.75 0.65 -11.42
N ARG A 400 19.00 1.48 -12.42
CA ARG A 400 17.99 1.97 -13.37
C ARG A 400 18.58 1.89 -14.78
N ASN A 401 17.95 1.22 -15.72
CA ASN A 401 18.49 1.13 -17.08
C ASN A 401 17.98 2.31 -17.91
N PHE A 402 18.91 3.11 -18.45
CA PHE A 402 18.59 4.25 -19.32
C PHE A 402 17.72 3.85 -20.52
N ASN A 403 18.06 2.74 -21.19
CA ASN A 403 17.40 2.31 -22.41
C ASN A 403 16.00 1.73 -22.15
N ASP A 404 15.76 1.11 -20.99
CA ASP A 404 14.43 0.60 -20.64
C ASP A 404 13.43 1.76 -20.45
N ILE A 405 13.90 2.89 -19.93
CA ILE A 405 13.03 4.01 -19.54
C ILE A 405 12.86 5.02 -20.67
N PHE A 406 13.94 5.37 -21.37
CA PHE A 406 13.91 6.41 -22.40
C PHE A 406 14.01 5.87 -23.84
N GLY A 407 14.37 4.59 -24.03
CA GLY A 407 14.52 4.01 -25.36
C GLY A 407 15.43 4.84 -26.26
N ASP A 408 14.89 5.24 -27.42
CA ASP A 408 15.60 6.06 -28.41
C ASP A 408 15.60 7.57 -28.08
N GLU A 409 14.84 8.01 -27.09
CA GLU A 409 14.70 9.43 -26.70
C GLU A 409 15.85 9.89 -25.82
N SER A 410 17.04 9.87 -26.41
CA SER A 410 18.31 9.96 -25.72
C SER A 410 18.55 11.29 -24.97
N ASN A 411 17.77 12.33 -25.29
CA ASN A 411 17.82 13.67 -24.71
C ASN A 411 16.84 13.88 -23.54
N MET A 412 15.96 12.90 -23.25
CA MET A 412 15.06 12.96 -22.09
C MET A 412 15.80 13.07 -20.76
N ILE A 413 17.08 12.65 -20.73
CA ILE A 413 17.95 12.80 -19.56
C ILE A 413 18.07 14.25 -19.06
N TYR A 414 18.05 15.22 -19.98
CA TYR A 414 18.15 16.64 -19.62
C TYR A 414 16.85 17.16 -19.01
N ILE A 415 15.69 16.62 -19.43
CA ILE A 415 14.40 16.93 -18.83
C ILE A 415 14.30 16.30 -17.44
N PHE A 416 14.73 15.04 -17.33
CA PHE A 416 14.68 14.29 -16.09
C PHE A 416 15.37 15.03 -14.94
N PHE A 417 16.55 15.61 -15.20
CA PHE A 417 17.30 16.42 -14.23
C PHE A 417 16.97 17.92 -14.26
N ASP A 418 16.04 18.37 -15.10
CA ASP A 418 15.67 19.79 -15.27
C ASP A 418 16.87 20.72 -15.60
N VAL A 419 17.76 20.28 -16.50
CA VAL A 419 19.01 21.00 -16.88
C VAL A 419 19.01 21.53 -18.32
N GLN A 420 17.82 21.65 -18.93
CA GLN A 420 17.69 22.01 -20.34
C GLN A 420 18.32 23.38 -20.65
N LYS A 421 18.20 24.35 -19.74
CA LYS A 421 18.75 25.71 -19.92
C LYS A 421 20.27 25.72 -19.92
N GLU A 422 20.86 24.94 -19.03
CA GLU A 422 22.29 24.84 -18.82
C GLU A 422 22.97 24.25 -20.05
N PHE A 423 22.33 23.23 -20.67
CA PHE A 423 22.79 22.55 -21.88
C PHE A 423 22.34 23.20 -23.20
N ASP A 424 21.61 24.32 -23.16
CA ASP A 424 21.06 25.00 -24.33
C ASP A 424 20.24 24.05 -25.22
N CYS A 425 19.29 23.34 -24.57
CA CYS A 425 18.35 22.44 -25.21
C CYS A 425 17.14 23.22 -25.74
N ILE A 426 16.77 22.91 -26.99
CA ILE A 426 15.62 23.48 -27.67
C ILE A 426 14.71 22.36 -28.19
N GLU A 427 13.41 22.60 -28.14
CA GLU A 427 12.40 21.69 -28.69
C GLU A 427 12.25 21.98 -30.19
N GLU A 428 12.54 20.99 -31.03
CA GLU A 428 12.42 21.07 -32.49
C GLU A 428 11.44 19.99 -32.96
N GLU A 429 10.22 20.39 -33.36
CA GLU A 429 9.10 19.56 -33.87
C GLU A 429 8.75 18.30 -33.06
N MET A 430 9.62 17.30 -33.03
CA MET A 430 9.46 15.99 -32.41
C MET A 430 10.68 15.53 -31.59
N ASP A 431 11.72 16.36 -31.42
CA ASP A 431 12.94 16.00 -30.68
C ASP A 431 13.49 17.20 -29.88
N ILE A 432 14.36 16.90 -28.92
CA ILE A 432 15.08 17.88 -28.12
C ILE A 432 16.50 17.94 -28.62
N VAL A 433 16.90 19.09 -29.16
CA VAL A 433 18.27 19.29 -29.65
C VAL A 433 19.05 20.09 -28.61
N CYS A 434 20.10 19.48 -28.04
CA CYS A 434 20.98 20.14 -27.09
C CYS A 434 22.31 20.53 -27.74
N ARG A 435 22.65 21.82 -27.65
CA ARG A 435 23.79 22.40 -28.39
C ARG A 435 25.10 22.31 -27.63
N LYS A 436 25.07 22.26 -26.30
CA LYS A 436 26.27 22.10 -25.48
C LYS A 436 26.49 20.63 -25.13
N LYS A 437 27.76 20.21 -25.22
CA LYS A 437 28.18 18.88 -24.76
C LYS A 437 28.34 18.81 -23.24
N ASP A 438 28.71 19.94 -22.65
CA ASP A 438 29.01 20.08 -21.23
C ASP A 438 28.37 21.36 -20.69
N ALA A 439 27.96 21.32 -19.43
CA ALA A 439 27.46 22.47 -18.69
C ALA A 439 28.25 22.67 -17.39
N VAL A 440 28.44 23.93 -17.00
CA VAL A 440 29.16 24.32 -15.79
C VAL A 440 28.16 24.73 -14.72
N PHE A 441 28.22 24.06 -13.58
CA PHE A 441 27.41 24.31 -12.38
C PHE A 441 28.29 24.91 -11.29
N GLU A 442 27.75 25.86 -10.53
CA GLU A 442 28.41 26.41 -9.34
C GLU A 442 27.84 25.76 -8.09
N PHE A 443 28.71 25.12 -7.30
CA PHE A 443 28.33 24.44 -6.06
C PHE A 443 29.44 24.64 -5.02
N GLU A 444 29.08 25.15 -3.84
CA GLU A 444 30.04 25.45 -2.75
C GLU A 444 31.28 26.26 -3.21
N ASN A 445 31.08 27.28 -4.05
CA ASN A 445 32.14 28.10 -4.67
C ASN A 445 33.11 27.33 -5.59
N LYS A 446 32.77 26.11 -6.00
CA LYS A 446 33.49 25.33 -7.01
C LYS A 446 32.69 25.28 -8.30
N LYS A 447 33.40 25.25 -9.43
CA LYS A 447 32.83 25.03 -10.75
C LYS A 447 32.93 23.55 -11.10
N ILE A 448 31.79 22.89 -11.27
CA ILE A 448 31.68 21.49 -11.64
C ILE A 448 31.17 21.42 -13.06
N THR A 449 31.85 20.64 -13.90
CA THR A 449 31.42 20.42 -15.29
C THR A 449 30.75 19.06 -15.36
N LEU A 450 29.52 19.03 -15.87
CA LEU A 450 28.78 17.81 -16.14
C LEU A 450 28.60 17.64 -17.65
N SER A 451 28.88 16.43 -18.12
CA SER A 451 28.58 15.99 -19.48
C SER A 451 27.27 15.21 -19.51
N ARG A 452 26.75 14.95 -20.70
CA ARG A 452 25.61 14.03 -20.89
C ARG A 452 25.85 12.65 -20.29
N GLU A 453 27.05 12.09 -20.46
CA GLU A 453 27.41 10.78 -19.93
C GLU A 453 27.37 10.77 -18.40
N ASP A 454 27.75 11.87 -17.75
CA ASP A 454 27.67 11.98 -16.30
C ASP A 454 26.22 11.92 -15.82
N LEU A 455 25.29 12.56 -16.54
CA LEU A 455 23.86 12.48 -16.25
C LEU A 455 23.33 11.06 -16.46
N ILE A 456 23.71 10.39 -17.55
CA ILE A 456 23.29 9.00 -17.81
C ILE A 456 23.81 8.06 -16.72
N VAL A 457 25.09 8.15 -16.36
CA VAL A 457 25.67 7.32 -15.29
C VAL A 457 24.99 7.60 -13.94
N ALA A 458 24.73 8.87 -13.63
CA ALA A 458 24.01 9.23 -12.40
C ALA A 458 22.59 8.67 -12.38
N PHE A 459 21.87 8.76 -13.49
CA PHE A 459 20.55 8.15 -13.65
C PHE A 459 20.62 6.64 -13.47
N GLU A 460 21.62 5.97 -14.06
CA GLU A 460 21.80 4.53 -13.94
C GLU A 460 22.16 4.06 -12.52
N LEU A 461 22.72 4.95 -11.70
CA LEU A 461 22.95 4.76 -10.26
C LEU A 461 21.68 4.97 -9.42
N GLY A 462 20.57 5.41 -10.04
CA GLY A 462 19.29 5.65 -9.40
C GLY A 462 19.15 7.04 -8.74
N ILE A 463 19.93 8.03 -9.18
CA ILE A 463 19.86 9.40 -8.68
C ILE A 463 18.73 10.13 -9.39
N ASP A 464 17.88 10.81 -8.60
CA ASP A 464 16.70 11.52 -9.10
C ASP A 464 16.91 13.04 -9.21
N ASP A 465 17.96 13.59 -8.58
CA ASP A 465 18.15 15.04 -8.44
C ASP A 465 19.54 15.50 -8.87
N ILE A 466 19.60 16.67 -9.53
CA ILE A 466 20.84 17.23 -10.09
C ILE A 466 21.82 17.68 -9.00
N GLU A 467 21.36 18.16 -7.84
CA GLU A 467 22.26 18.58 -6.76
C GLU A 467 23.02 17.36 -6.19
N GLU A 468 22.37 16.21 -6.12
CA GLU A 468 23.01 14.95 -5.73
C GLU A 468 24.07 14.51 -6.76
N VAL A 469 23.80 14.64 -8.06
CA VAL A 469 24.80 14.39 -9.12
C VAL A 469 26.02 15.28 -8.94
N ILE A 470 25.82 16.59 -8.71
CA ILE A 470 26.90 17.56 -8.53
C ILE A 470 27.71 17.23 -7.28
N SER A 471 27.05 16.97 -6.15
CA SER A 471 27.68 16.60 -4.88
C SER A 471 28.54 15.34 -5.01
N LEU A 472 28.05 14.34 -5.74
CA LEU A 472 28.77 13.10 -6.00
C LEU A 472 29.98 13.33 -6.93
N LYS A 473 29.82 14.13 -7.98
CA LYS A 473 30.88 14.50 -8.92
C LYS A 473 32.03 15.29 -8.27
N VAL A 474 31.74 16.09 -7.23
CA VAL A 474 32.76 16.79 -6.43
C VAL A 474 33.71 15.79 -5.75
N LYS A 475 33.18 14.66 -5.28
CA LYS A 475 33.94 13.62 -4.56
C LYS A 475 34.56 12.61 -5.53
N HIS A 476 33.85 12.30 -6.62
CA HIS A 476 34.26 11.37 -7.66
C HIS A 476 34.30 12.07 -9.02
N GLN A 477 35.49 12.47 -9.47
CA GLN A 477 35.66 13.08 -10.80
C GLN A 477 35.13 12.18 -11.94
N ASP A 478 35.17 10.86 -11.76
CA ASP A 478 34.63 9.88 -12.69
C ASP A 478 33.61 9.00 -11.94
N LEU A 479 32.32 9.21 -12.23
CA LEU A 479 31.21 8.50 -11.58
C LEU A 479 31.23 7.00 -11.87
N ASN A 480 31.85 6.55 -12.98
CA ASN A 480 31.98 5.12 -13.27
C ASN A 480 32.83 4.38 -12.23
N LYS A 481 33.64 5.10 -11.43
CA LYS A 481 34.42 4.47 -10.35
C LYS A 481 33.55 3.97 -9.19
N ILE A 482 32.31 4.43 -9.08
CA ILE A 482 31.37 3.99 -8.03
C ILE A 482 30.97 2.53 -8.21
N TYR A 483 30.99 2.02 -9.45
CA TYR A 483 30.78 0.61 -9.75
C TYR A 483 31.98 -0.28 -9.38
N LYS A 484 33.13 0.28 -9.01
CA LYS A 484 34.38 -0.48 -8.80
C LYS A 484 34.62 -0.81 -7.34
#